data_AF-A0A6A7L270-F1
#
_entry.id   AF-A0A6A7L270-F1
#
_cell.length_a   1.000
_cell.length_b   1.000
_cell.length_c   1.000
_cell.angle_alpha   90.00
_cell.angle_beta   90.00
_cell.angle_gamma   90.00
#
_symmetry.space_group_name_H-M   'P 1'
#
loop_
_entity.id
_entity.type
_entity.pdbx_description
1 polymer ?
#
loop_
_entity_poly.entity_id
_entity_poly.type
_entity_poly.pdbx_seq_one_letter_code
_entity_poly.pdbx_strand_id
1 'polypeptide(L)'
;MTVAALPGRGLIERGLLELASGEETEAALLVLIGAPRLRSLGMVVPSSRGLPDTSPELRLYEWLAATDSDSAHGRYNALLRKLVSFERALACAS
;
A
#
# COMPACT_ATOMS: atom_id res chain seq x y z
N MET A 1 8.35 18.24 13.67
CA MET A 1 7.43 17.80 12.61
C MET A 1 6.63 16.62 13.13
N THR A 2 5.35 16.82 13.43
CA THR A 2 4.49 15.74 13.92
C THR A 2 4.22 14.78 12.77
N VAL A 3 4.59 13.51 12.92
CA VAL A 3 4.38 12.39 11.97
C VAL A 3 2.89 12.22 11.59
N ALA A 4 1.97 12.87 12.31
CA ALA A 4 0.52 12.78 12.17
C ALA A 4 -0.07 13.30 10.84
N ALA A 5 0.67 14.00 9.97
CA ALA A 5 0.12 14.62 8.76
C ALA A 5 0.74 14.14 7.44
N LEU A 6 1.37 12.95 7.40
CA LEU A 6 1.94 12.46 6.16
C LEU A 6 0.83 12.12 5.14
N PRO A 7 0.93 12.57 3.88
CA PRO A 7 -0.04 12.24 2.84
C PRO A 7 -0.10 10.73 2.67
N GLY A 8 -1.30 10.15 2.66
CA GLY A 8 -1.47 8.69 2.52
C GLY A 8 -1.26 7.88 3.80
N ARG A 9 -0.91 8.49 4.95
CA ARG A 9 -0.65 7.78 6.21
C ARG A 9 -1.78 6.85 6.64
N GLY A 10 -3.02 7.34 6.65
CA GLY A 10 -4.17 6.53 7.06
C GLY A 10 -4.39 5.31 6.15
N LEU A 11 -4.04 5.40 4.87
CA LEU A 11 -4.13 4.29 3.93
C LEU A 11 -3.05 3.23 4.23
N ILE A 12 -1.82 3.67 4.52
CA ILE A 12 -0.71 2.77 4.87
C ILE A 12 -0.95 2.10 6.23
N GLU A 13 -1.40 2.84 7.25
CA GLU A 13 -1.73 2.27 8.56
C GLU A 13 -2.84 1.23 8.46
N ARG A 14 -3.90 1.55 7.73
CA ARG A 14 -4.98 0.59 7.45
C ARG A 14 -4.45 -0.66 6.75
N GLY A 15 -3.66 -0.50 5.70
CA GLY A 15 -3.09 -1.62 4.96
C GLY A 15 -2.16 -2.50 5.82
N LEU A 16 -1.39 -1.91 6.73
CA LEU A 16 -0.56 -2.68 7.68
C LEU A 16 -1.40 -3.52 8.65
N LEU A 17 -2.52 -2.97 9.14
CA LEU A 17 -3.45 -3.68 10.04
C LEU A 17 -4.16 -4.82 9.33
N GLU A 18 -4.68 -4.57 8.13
CA GLU A 18 -5.35 -5.56 7.29
C GLU A 18 -4.36 -6.67 6.91
N LEU A 19 -3.14 -6.31 6.50
CA LEU A 19 -2.09 -7.28 6.19
C LEU A 19 -1.65 -8.11 7.40
N ALA A 20 -1.54 -7.49 8.58
CA ALA A 20 -1.24 -8.22 9.83
C ALA A 20 -2.36 -9.21 10.22
N SER A 21 -3.59 -8.94 9.78
CA SER A 21 -4.75 -9.82 9.96
C SER A 21 -4.87 -10.88 8.86
N GLY A 22 -3.98 -10.87 7.86
CA GLY A 22 -4.03 -11.78 6.71
C GLY A 22 -5.12 -11.44 5.70
N GLU A 23 -5.65 -10.21 5.73
CA GLU A 23 -6.70 -9.77 4.81
C GLU A 23 -6.10 -9.27 3.50
N GLU A 24 -6.66 -9.76 2.39
CA GLU A 24 -6.36 -9.21 1.07
C GLU A 24 -7.30 -8.04 0.77
N THR A 25 -6.78 -6.82 0.82
CA THR A 25 -7.53 -5.60 0.58
C THR A 25 -6.76 -4.65 -0.34
N GLU A 26 -7.44 -3.64 -0.87
CA GLU A 26 -6.81 -2.55 -1.65
C GLU A 26 -5.62 -1.93 -0.89
N ALA A 27 -5.77 -1.67 0.41
CA ALA A 27 -4.74 -1.04 1.22
C ALA A 27 -3.60 -2.01 1.60
N ALA A 28 -3.92 -3.26 1.93
CA ALA A 28 -2.92 -4.29 2.23
C ALA A 28 -2.05 -4.60 1.00
N LEU A 29 -2.66 -4.73 -0.18
CA LEU A 29 -1.95 -4.91 -1.45
C LEU A 29 -1.07 -3.70 -1.76
N LEU A 30 -1.55 -2.47 -1.55
CA LEU A 30 -0.73 -1.28 -1.72
C LEU A 30 0.49 -1.25 -0.80
N VAL A 31 0.33 -1.68 0.46
CA VAL A 31 1.44 -1.80 1.42
C VAL A 31 2.45 -2.86 0.98
N LEU A 32 2.00 -3.97 0.40
CA LEU A 32 2.89 -5.00 -0.15
C LEU A 32 3.69 -4.51 -1.35
N ILE A 33 3.08 -3.74 -2.25
CA ILE A 33 3.78 -3.09 -3.37
C ILE A 33 4.90 -2.17 -2.84
N GLY A 34 4.60 -1.37 -1.82
CA GLY A 34 5.58 -0.48 -1.19
C GLY A 34 6.55 -1.16 -0.23
N ALA A 35 6.38 -2.46 0.07
CA ALA A 35 7.08 -3.13 1.16
C ALA A 35 8.62 -3.01 1.07
N PRO A 36 9.28 -3.16 -0.09
CA PRO A 36 10.73 -3.02 -0.18
C PRO A 36 11.20 -1.63 0.27
N ARG A 37 10.52 -0.57 -0.18
CA ARG A 37 10.90 0.81 0.14
C ARG A 37 10.52 1.18 1.57
N LEU A 38 9.33 0.83 2.03
CA LEU A 38 8.88 1.04 3.41
C LEU A 38 9.82 0.38 4.42
N ARG A 39 10.24 -0.86 4.17
CA ARG A 39 11.23 -1.56 5.01
C ARG A 39 12.59 -0.86 5.01
N SER A 40 13.05 -0.37 3.85
CA SER A 40 14.30 0.41 3.78
C SER A 40 14.26 1.72 4.56
N LEU A 41 13.06 2.26 4.79
CA LEU A 41 12.81 3.47 5.59
C LEU A 41 12.51 3.15 7.07
N GLY A 42 12.72 1.90 7.51
CA GLY A 42 12.55 1.48 8.90
C GLY A 42 11.14 1.07 9.32
N MET A 43 10.19 0.99 8.38
CA MET A 43 8.83 0.52 8.69
C MET A 43 8.79 -1.02 8.78
N VAL A 44 8.11 -1.54 9.80
CA VAL A 44 7.82 -2.96 9.91
C VAL A 44 6.63 -3.29 9.02
N VAL A 45 6.90 -3.95 7.89
CA VAL A 45 5.86 -4.43 6.96
C VAL A 45 5.70 -5.94 7.12
N PRO A 46 4.55 -6.43 7.63
CA PRO A 46 4.29 -7.85 7.75
C PRO A 46 4.53 -8.60 6.44
N SER A 47 4.97 -9.85 6.55
CA SER A 47 5.00 -10.74 5.39
C SER A 47 3.58 -11.07 4.96
N SER A 48 3.37 -11.35 3.68
CA SER A 48 2.09 -11.69 3.05
C SER A 48 1.57 -13.08 3.45
N ARG A 49 1.56 -13.40 4.75
CA ARG A 49 1.25 -14.72 5.28
C ARG A 49 -0.23 -15.04 4.99
N GLY A 50 -0.47 -16.01 4.11
CA GLY A 50 -1.82 -16.41 3.68
C GLY A 50 -2.25 -15.82 2.33
N LEU A 51 -1.46 -14.93 1.74
CA LEU A 51 -1.69 -14.41 0.39
C LEU A 51 -0.94 -15.25 -0.66
N PRO A 52 -1.46 -15.36 -1.88
CA PRO A 52 -0.76 -16.03 -2.97
C PRO A 52 0.61 -15.40 -3.25
N ASP A 53 1.57 -16.20 -3.73
CA ASP A 53 2.91 -15.74 -4.17
C ASP A 53 2.84 -15.05 -5.56
N THR A 54 1.80 -14.24 -5.77
CA THR A 54 1.52 -13.50 -7.00
C THR A 54 1.90 -12.04 -6.80
N SER A 55 2.25 -11.35 -7.90
CA SER A 55 2.56 -9.91 -7.86
C SER A 55 1.42 -9.11 -7.21
N PRO A 56 1.68 -8.37 -6.10
CA PRO A 56 0.67 -7.57 -5.44
C PRO A 56 0.15 -6.44 -6.34
N GLU A 57 0.95 -5.97 -7.31
CA GLU A 57 0.52 -5.03 -8.35
C GLU A 57 -0.59 -5.59 -9.21
N LEU A 58 -0.41 -6.82 -9.70
CA LEU A 58 -1.42 -7.50 -10.52
C LEU A 58 -2.69 -7.74 -9.71
N ARG A 59 -2.56 -8.24 -8.48
CA ARG A 59 -3.70 -8.46 -7.56
C ARG A 59 -4.48 -7.18 -7.30
N LEU A 60 -3.78 -6.06 -7.05
CA LEU A 60 -4.41 -4.77 -6.82
C LEU A 60 -5.18 -4.32 -8.07
N TYR A 61 -4.58 -4.49 -9.26
CA TYR A 61 -5.26 -4.15 -10.51
C TYR A 61 -6.51 -5.01 -10.74
N GLU A 62 -6.42 -6.33 -10.52
CA GLU A 62 -7.55 -7.26 -10.62
C GLU A 62 -8.68 -6.88 -9.65
N TRP A 63 -8.35 -6.55 -8.41
CA TRP A 63 -9.31 -6.11 -7.40
C TRP A 63 -10.08 -4.85 -7.84
N LEU A 64 -9.34 -3.87 -8.36
CA LEU A 64 -9.92 -2.62 -8.85
C LEU A 64 -10.79 -2.86 -10.09
N ALA A 65 -10.31 -3.68 -11.03
CA ALA A 65 -11.02 -4.01 -12.26
C ALA A 65 -12.31 -4.80 -12.00
N ALA A 66 -12.32 -5.67 -10.98
CA ALA A 66 -13.51 -6.40 -10.56
C ALA A 66 -14.58 -5.48 -9.93
N THR A 67 -14.17 -4.36 -9.33
CA THR A 67 -15.09 -3.40 -8.70
C THR A 67 -15.63 -2.41 -9.73
N ASP A 68 -14.76 -1.86 -10.58
CA ASP A 68 -15.09 -0.89 -11.63
C ASP A 68 -13.95 -0.85 -12.66
N SER A 69 -14.12 -1.58 -13.77
CA SER A 69 -13.09 -1.71 -14.80
C SER A 69 -12.75 -0.39 -15.49
N ASP A 70 -13.73 0.49 -15.69
CA ASP A 70 -13.54 1.73 -16.44
C ASP A 70 -12.66 2.73 -15.67
N SER A 71 -12.70 2.68 -14.34
CA SER A 71 -11.87 3.53 -13.48
C SER A 71 -10.63 2.84 -12.91
N ALA A 72 -10.45 1.53 -13.12
CA ALA A 72 -9.41 0.71 -12.47
C ALA A 72 -8.00 1.28 -12.66
N HIS A 73 -7.63 1.64 -13.89
CA HIS A 73 -6.31 2.19 -14.19
C HIS A 73 -6.08 3.55 -13.50
N GLY A 74 -7.09 4.42 -13.51
CA GLY A 74 -7.03 5.73 -12.85
C GLY A 74 -6.90 5.60 -11.33
N ARG A 75 -7.66 4.70 -10.72
CA ARG A 75 -7.61 4.39 -9.29
C ARG A 75 -6.26 3.79 -8.90
N TYR A 76 -5.75 2.83 -9.66
CA TYR A 76 -4.43 2.22 -9.46
C TYR A 76 -3.33 3.29 -9.45
N ASN A 77 -3.29 4.15 -10.47
CA ASN A 77 -2.30 5.23 -10.56
C ASN A 77 -2.46 6.27 -9.43
N ALA A 78 -3.68 6.53 -8.97
CA ALA A 78 -3.91 7.41 -7.82
C ALA A 78 -3.36 6.80 -6.52
N LEU A 79 -3.54 5.50 -6.31
CA LEU A 79 -3.01 4.78 -5.13
C LEU A 79 -1.49 4.75 -5.14
N LEU A 80 -0.84 4.43 -6.26
CA LEU A 80 0.61 4.45 -6.37
C LEU A 80 1.20 5.85 -6.11
N ARG A 81 0.58 6.91 -6.65
CA ARG A 81 1.04 8.28 -6.38
C ARG A 81 0.94 8.64 -4.89
N LYS A 82 -0.11 8.19 -4.20
CA LYS A 82 -0.24 8.37 -2.74
C LYS A 82 0.84 7.62 -1.97
N LEU A 83 1.12 6.37 -2.34
CA LEU A 83 2.20 5.57 -1.75
C LEU A 83 3.56 6.26 -1.92
N VAL A 84 3.93 6.65 -3.14
CA VAL A 84 5.19 7.35 -3.42
C VAL A 84 5.26 8.68 -2.65
N SER A 85 4.16 9.42 -2.56
CA SER A 85 4.11 10.65 -1.77
C SER A 85 4.35 10.39 -0.28
N PHE A 86 3.79 9.31 0.26
CA PHE A 86 4.01 8.90 1.65
C PHE A 86 5.48 8.52 1.88
N GLU A 87 6.05 7.65 1.03
CA GLU A 87 7.44 7.21 1.15
C GLU A 87 8.44 8.37 1.10
N ARG A 88 8.20 9.35 0.22
CA ARG A 88 9.02 10.56 0.15
C ARG A 88 8.92 11.39 1.42
N ALA A 89 7.70 11.58 1.93
CA ALA A 89 7.48 12.35 3.15
C ALA A 89 8.09 11.65 4.38
N LEU A 90 8.01 10.31 4.44
CA LEU A 90 8.66 9.49 5.46
C LEU A 90 10.18 9.62 5.38
N ALA A 91 10.77 9.53 4.18
CA ALA A 91 12.20 9.67 3.98
C ALA A 91 12.75 11.07 4.36
N CYS A 92 11.94 12.12 4.27
CA CYS A 92 12.31 13.45 4.75
C CYS A 92 12.19 13.62 6.27
N ALA A 93 11.43 12.76 6.94
CA ALA A 93 11.19 12.82 8.38
C ALA A 93 12.10 11.88 9.19
N SER A 94 12.73 10.90 8.52
CA SER A 94 13.67 9.91 9.07
C SER A 94 15.11 10.39 9.12
#